data_AF-A0A7Z8L8X9-F1
#
_entry.id   AF-A0A7Z8L8X9-F1
#
_cell.length_a   1.000
_cell.length_b   1.000
_cell.length_c   1.000
_cell.angle_alpha   90.00
_cell.angle_beta   90.00
_cell.angle_gamma   90.00
#
_symmetry.space_group_name_H-M   'P 1'
#
loop_
_entity.id
_entity.type
_entity.pdbx_description
1 polymer ?
#
loop_
_entity_poly.entity_id
_entity_poly.type
_entity_poly.pdbx_seq_one_letter_code
_entity_poly.pdbx_strand_id
1 'polypeptide(L)'
;MMTWGWYDPDILFALWHGGGAYAGYQSDELDAMLELTRELTDEAARLEAVQDVIRYLMTNAIHVGLYTPGWEWIFALRPEVEGFKVGAFLHPMFQDVRLTD
;
A
#
# COMPACT_ATOMS: atom_id res chain seq x y z
N MET A 1 9.18 -11.14 -7.01
CA MET A 1 8.52 -9.83 -7.14
C MET A 1 7.53 -9.74 -6.00
N MET A 2 7.60 -8.68 -5.19
CA MET A 2 6.75 -8.48 -4.02
C MET A 2 5.59 -7.54 -4.35
N THR A 3 4.40 -7.82 -3.82
CA THR A 3 3.20 -6.99 -3.99
C THR A 3 2.58 -6.66 -2.64
N TRP A 4 2.07 -5.44 -2.50
CA TRP A 4 1.50 -4.93 -1.26
C TRP A 4 0.38 -3.94 -1.60
N GLY A 5 -0.62 -3.83 -0.73
CA GLY A 5 -1.68 -2.84 -0.87
C GLY A 5 -2.28 -2.52 0.49
N TRP A 6 -2.32 -1.24 0.87
CA TRP A 6 -2.83 -0.78 2.15
C TRP A 6 -3.43 0.64 2.08
N TYR A 7 -4.43 0.93 2.92
CA TYR A 7 -5.15 2.22 2.92
C TYR A 7 -4.31 3.38 3.48
N ASP A 8 -3.39 3.07 4.38
CA ASP A 8 -2.64 4.03 5.16
C ASP A 8 -1.14 3.91 4.85
N PRO A 9 -0.41 5.05 4.76
CA PRO A 9 1.03 5.04 4.49
C PRO A 9 1.89 4.35 5.57
N ASP A 10 1.32 3.97 6.71
CA ASP A 10 1.96 3.11 7.73
C ASP A 10 2.43 1.74 7.17
N ILE A 11 1.98 1.35 5.98
CA ILE A 11 2.60 0.24 5.23
C ILE A 11 4.11 0.44 5.04
N LEU A 12 4.58 1.69 4.92
CA LEU A 12 6.02 1.98 4.84
C LEU A 12 6.75 1.57 6.11
N PHE A 13 6.15 1.78 7.29
CA PHE A 13 6.71 1.31 8.55
C PHE A 13 6.79 -0.21 8.51
N ALA A 14 5.65 -0.90 8.34
CA ALA A 14 5.56 -2.36 8.35
C ALA A 14 6.54 -3.06 7.38
N LEU A 15 6.89 -2.39 6.26
CA LEU A 15 7.85 -2.91 5.30
C LEU A 15 9.31 -2.59 5.66
N TRP A 16 9.61 -1.35 6.05
CA TRP A 16 10.98 -0.85 5.99
C TRP A 16 11.63 -0.58 7.34
N HIS A 17 10.87 -0.55 8.44
CA HIS A 17 11.44 -0.37 9.77
C HIS A 17 12.41 -1.51 10.12
N GLY A 18 13.34 -1.30 11.05
CA GLY A 18 14.23 -2.33 11.57
C GLY A 18 13.44 -3.53 12.11
N GLY A 19 13.55 -4.69 11.44
CA GLY A 19 12.76 -5.88 11.78
C GLY A 19 11.38 -5.97 11.13
N GLY A 20 11.06 -5.07 10.20
CA GLY A 20 9.89 -5.12 9.34
C GLY A 20 9.93 -6.28 8.34
N ALA A 21 9.08 -6.23 7.31
CA ALA A 21 9.02 -7.28 6.30
C ALA A 21 10.41 -7.57 5.69
N TYR A 22 10.78 -8.85 5.61
CA TYR A 22 12.12 -9.28 5.14
C TYR A 22 13.30 -8.71 5.94
N ALA A 23 13.08 -8.50 7.24
CA ALA A 23 14.00 -7.83 8.18
C ALA A 23 14.14 -6.31 7.98
N GLY A 24 13.36 -5.71 7.07
CA GLY A 24 13.38 -4.28 6.79
C GLY A 24 14.77 -3.74 6.41
N TYR A 25 14.95 -2.43 6.52
CA TYR A 25 16.24 -1.78 6.32
C TYR A 25 16.78 -1.29 7.66
N GLN A 26 17.99 -1.71 8.02
CA GLN A 26 18.57 -1.44 9.33
C GLN A 26 19.20 -0.04 9.34
N SER A 27 18.40 0.96 9.71
CA SER A 27 18.83 2.36 9.83
C SER A 27 18.00 3.09 10.88
N ASP A 28 18.64 3.52 11.96
CA ASP A 28 18.01 4.31 13.03
C ASP A 28 17.39 5.61 12.49
N GLU A 29 18.00 6.20 11.45
CA GLU A 29 17.50 7.39 10.77
C GLU A 29 16.16 7.10 10.09
N LEU A 30 16.10 6.01 9.30
CA LEU A 30 14.87 5.61 8.63
C LEU A 30 13.79 5.23 9.63
N ASP A 31 14.14 4.51 10.69
CA ASP A 31 13.21 4.12 11.75
C ASP A 31 12.58 5.34 12.42
N ALA A 32 13.38 6.37 12.72
CA ALA A 32 12.88 7.63 13.27
C ALA A 32 11.96 8.36 12.29
N MET A 33 12.29 8.39 10.99
CA MET A 33 11.42 8.98 9.98
C MET A 33 10.08 8.23 9.87
N LEU A 34 10.12 6.89 9.90
CA LEU A 34 8.92 6.06 9.81
C LEU A 34 8.03 6.22 11.05
N GLU A 35 8.58 6.23 12.27
CA GLU A 35 7.81 6.46 13.49
C GLU A 35 7.16 7.85 13.50
N LEU A 36 7.85 8.89 13.02
CA LEU A 36 7.27 10.24 12.91
C LEU A 36 5.97 10.24 12.08
N THR A 37 5.88 9.44 11.01
CA THR A 37 4.64 9.35 10.20
C THR A 37 3.44 8.78 10.97
N ARG A 38 3.68 8.09 12.08
CA ARG A 38 2.66 7.44 12.93
C ARG A 38 2.24 8.33 14.09
N GLU A 39 3.14 9.20 14.55
CA GLU A 39 2.90 10.15 15.64
C GLU A 39 2.13 11.40 15.17
N LEU A 40 2.34 11.84 13.93
CA LEU A 40 1.71 13.04 13.40
C LEU A 40 0.21 12.84 13.14
N THR A 41 -0.61 13.71 13.74
CA THR A 41 -2.08 13.72 13.55
C THR A 41 -2.55 14.82 12.58
N ASP A 42 -1.72 15.83 12.31
CA ASP A 42 -2.00 16.84 11.29
C ASP A 42 -1.78 16.22 9.89
N GLU A 43 -2.80 16.31 9.04
CA GLU A 43 -2.80 15.61 7.74
C GLU A 43 -1.72 16.14 6.79
N ALA A 44 -1.50 17.46 6.76
CA ALA A 44 -0.52 18.08 5.89
C ALA A 44 0.91 17.75 6.34
N ALA A 45 1.18 17.85 7.65
CA ALA A 45 2.47 17.48 8.23
C ALA A 45 2.77 15.99 8.04
N ARG A 46 1.74 15.13 8.21
CA ARG A 46 1.88 13.69 7.99
C ARG A 46 2.17 13.37 6.53
N LEU A 47 1.51 14.05 5.59
CA LEU A 47 1.77 13.89 4.15
C LEU A 47 3.22 14.26 3.80
N GLU A 48 3.74 15.36 4.33
CA GLU A 48 5.12 15.78 4.10
C GLU A 48 6.11 14.73 4.65
N ALA A 49 5.91 14.26 5.89
CA ALA A 49 6.76 13.23 6.49
C ALA A 49 6.75 11.91 5.68
N VAL A 50 5.59 11.50 5.17
CA VAL A 50 5.47 10.32 4.30
C VAL A 50 6.24 10.52 2.99
N GLN A 51 6.15 11.70 2.38
CA GLN A 51 6.90 12.02 1.16
C GLN A 51 8.40 12.02 1.39
N ASP A 52 8.86 12.46 2.56
CA ASP A 52 10.27 12.42 2.93
C ASP A 52 10.79 11.00 3.14
N VAL A 53 10.01 10.11 3.75
CA VAL A 53 10.33 8.68 3.81
C VAL A 53 10.46 8.09 2.41
N ILE A 54 9.48 8.33 1.52
CA ILE A 54 9.52 7.82 0.14
C ILE A 54 10.76 8.33 -0.59
N ARG A 55 11.09 9.62 -0.43
CA ARG A 55 12.29 10.23 -0.99
C ARG A 55 13.56 9.53 -0.47
N TYR A 56 13.67 9.30 0.83
CA TYR A 56 14.80 8.60 1.43
C TYR A 56 14.97 7.20 0.86
N LEU A 57 13.89 6.43 0.77
CA LEU A 57 13.89 5.06 0.24
C LEU A 57 14.35 5.02 -1.22
N MET A 58 13.90 5.98 -2.04
CA MET A 58 14.27 6.07 -3.46
C MET A 58 15.71 6.55 -3.65
N THR A 59 16.13 7.60 -2.94
CA THR A 59 17.49 8.15 -3.04
C THR A 59 18.55 7.14 -2.63
N ASN A 60 18.26 6.32 -1.62
CA ASN A 60 19.17 5.28 -1.14
C ASN A 60 18.99 3.93 -1.85
N ALA A 61 18.13 3.84 -2.86
CA ALA A 61 17.80 2.61 -3.60
C ALA A 61 17.38 1.43 -2.69
N ILE A 62 16.80 1.73 -1.53
CA ILE A 62 16.25 0.73 -0.57
C ILE A 62 14.96 0.14 -1.16
N HIS A 63 14.15 0.99 -1.80
CA HIS A 63 12.99 0.58 -2.56
C HIS A 63 13.16 0.91 -4.03
N VAL A 64 13.08 -0.12 -4.89
CA VAL A 64 13.11 0.04 -6.35
C VAL A 64 11.72 -0.28 -6.89
N GLY A 65 10.93 0.77 -7.13
CA GLY A 65 9.58 0.63 -7.70
C GLY A 65 9.65 0.07 -9.12
N LEU A 66 9.13 -1.14 -9.32
CA LEU A 66 9.10 -1.79 -10.63
C LEU A 66 7.88 -1.36 -11.46
N TYR A 67 6.71 -1.40 -10.84
CA TYR A 67 5.43 -1.10 -11.46
C TYR A 67 4.37 -0.93 -10.36
N THR A 68 3.41 -0.04 -10.57
CA THR A 68 2.15 -0.05 -9.82
C THR A 68 1.03 -0.36 -10.80
N PRO A 69 0.26 -1.45 -10.60
CA PRO A 69 -0.89 -1.74 -11.45
C PRO A 69 -1.99 -0.70 -11.33
N GLY A 70 -1.97 0.14 -10.29
CA GLY A 70 -3.07 1.07 -10.03
C GLY A 70 -4.40 0.33 -10.03
N TRP A 71 -5.29 0.73 -10.94
CA TRP A 71 -6.61 0.14 -11.14
C TRP A 71 -6.68 -0.88 -12.30
N GLU A 72 -5.54 -1.20 -12.93
CA GLU A 72 -5.44 -2.07 -14.11
C GLU A 72 -5.52 -3.56 -13.74
N TRP A 73 -6.62 -3.94 -13.09
CA TRP A 73 -6.89 -5.30 -12.70
C TRP A 73 -8.01 -5.87 -13.56
N ILE A 74 -7.70 -6.96 -14.26
CA ILE A 74 -8.62 -7.59 -15.18
C ILE A 74 -9.43 -8.63 -14.41
N PHE A 75 -10.73 -8.39 -14.27
CA PHE A 75 -11.69 -9.35 -13.74
C PHE A 75 -12.56 -9.85 -14.88
N ALA A 76 -12.73 -11.18 -14.95
CA ALA A 76 -13.63 -11.81 -15.89
C ALA A 76 -14.82 -12.40 -15.12
N LEU A 77 -16.02 -12.11 -15.61
CA LEU A 77 -17.29 -12.59 -15.05
C LEU A 77 -18.09 -13.22 -16.18
N ARG A 78 -18.95 -14.18 -15.84
CA ARG A 78 -19.90 -14.67 -16.82
C ARG A 78 -20.98 -13.60 -17.07
N PRO A 79 -21.61 -13.57 -18.26
CA PRO A 79 -22.67 -12.60 -18.56
C PRO A 79 -23.85 -12.63 -17.60
N GLU A 80 -24.12 -13.79 -16.99
CA GLU A 80 -25.24 -13.98 -16.06
C GLU A 80 -24.94 -13.44 -14.64
N VAL A 81 -23.72 -12.93 -14.38
CA VAL A 81 -23.35 -12.40 -13.06
C VAL A 81 -23.65 -10.91 -12.99
N GLU A 82 -24.58 -10.54 -12.12
CA GLU A 82 -24.91 -9.16 -11.80
C GLU A 82 -24.47 -8.78 -10.38
N GLY A 83 -24.26 -7.48 -10.14
CA GLY A 83 -23.99 -6.93 -8.80
C GLY A 83 -22.56 -7.13 -8.29
N PHE A 84 -21.69 -7.82 -9.03
CA PHE A 84 -20.28 -7.96 -8.66
C PHE A 84 -19.55 -6.61 -8.71
N LYS A 85 -18.82 -6.31 -7.64
CA LYS A 85 -17.98 -5.12 -7.52
C LYS A 85 -16.63 -5.53 -6.98
N VAL A 86 -15.61 -4.73 -7.27
CA VAL A 86 -14.28 -4.86 -6.68
C VAL A 86 -14.02 -3.62 -5.86
N GLY A 87 -13.83 -3.80 -4.56
CA GLY A 87 -13.44 -2.73 -3.64
C GLY A 87 -11.95 -2.39 -3.75
N ALA A 88 -11.51 -1.45 -2.93
CA ALA A 88 -10.08 -1.15 -2.80
C ALA A 88 -9.28 -2.41 -2.43
N PHE A 89 -8.02 -2.47 -2.87
CA PHE A 89 -7.13 -3.63 -2.72
C PHE A 89 -7.66 -4.93 -3.31
N LEU A 90 -8.37 -4.85 -4.44
CA LEU A 90 -8.84 -6.02 -5.17
C LEU A 90 -9.79 -6.89 -4.39
N HIS A 91 -10.45 -6.31 -3.39
CA HIS A 91 -11.34 -7.05 -2.54
C HIS A 91 -12.63 -7.36 -3.32
N PRO A 92 -12.88 -8.62 -3.72
CA PRO A 92 -14.07 -8.95 -4.47
C PRO A 92 -15.28 -8.88 -3.53
N MET A 93 -16.28 -8.08 -3.90
CA MET A 93 -17.47 -7.84 -3.09
C MET A 93 -18.63 -8.70 -3.62
N PHE A 94 -19.06 -9.67 -2.81
CA PHE A 94 -20.10 -10.63 -3.17
C PHE A 94 -21.47 -10.32 -2.55
N GLN A 95 -21.58 -9.29 -1.72
CA GLN A 95 -22.78 -8.99 -0.94
C GLN A 95 -24.02 -8.74 -1.83
N ASP A 96 -23.81 -8.16 -3.02
CA ASP A 96 -24.87 -7.82 -3.97
C ASP A 96 -24.95 -8.80 -5.16
N VAL A 97 -24.13 -9.86 -5.17
CA VAL A 97 -23.98 -10.72 -6.36
C VAL A 97 -25.18 -11.62 -6.56
N ARG A 98 -25.67 -11.68 -7.80
CA ARG A 98 -26.78 -12.53 -8.23
C ARG A 98 -26.50 -13.17 -9.58
N LEU A 99 -27.20 -14.27 -9.85
CA LEU A 99 -27.28 -14.87 -11.18
C LEU A 99 -28.60 -14.47 -11.82
N THR A 100 -28.55 -14.06 -13.07
CA THR A 100 -29.72 -13.88 -13.94
C THR A 100 -29.89 -15.10 -14.86
N ASP A 101 -31.12 -15.31 -15.32
CA ASP A 101 -31.47 -16.40 -16.25
C ASP A 101 -31.00 -16.13 -17.69
#